data_AF-A0A7K1LDT5-F1
#
_entry.id   AF-A0A7K1LDT5-F1
#
_cell.length_a   1.000
_cell.length_b   1.000
_cell.length_c   1.000
_cell.angle_alpha   90.00
_cell.angle_beta   90.00
_cell.angle_gamma   90.00
#
_symmetry.space_group_name_H-M   'P 1'
#
loop_
_entity.id
_entity.type
_entity.pdbx_description
1 polymer ?
#
loop_
_entity_poly.entity_id
_entity_poly.type
_entity_poly.pdbx_seq_one_letter_code
_entity_poly.pdbx_strand_id
1 'polypeptide(L)'
;MGSVEDTGTADGTERHDATEQLLGYQPLATLMYALQGHGVRGDLVAALEVADREDPEARPATVTCKPRSIDGDRMWFFGSDGEAIAPGDHITEATVIITAAQNRPQVTPFGEVDALYAAVRRRYPQIAAECQYIPAPSPDEPEDTPRAAEPGTHLRLRHGYDIRRIRWDGDAYTWSDGADKGRALATDAEEAADTAAAAFGITPVHQHEQDDPR
;
A
#
# COMPACT_ATOMS: atom_id res chain seq x y z
N MET A 1 -33.90 14.37 54.42
CA MET A 1 -34.75 13.92 53.31
C MET A 1 -34.32 14.78 52.12
N GLY A 2 -33.52 14.35 51.16
CA GLY A 2 -33.25 13.01 50.66
C GLY A 2 -33.49 13.08 49.16
N SER A 3 -32.43 13.24 48.38
CA SER A 3 -32.36 12.84 46.97
C SER A 3 -30.91 12.54 46.68
N VAL A 4 -30.65 11.24 46.56
CA VAL A 4 -29.38 10.64 46.16
C VAL A 4 -29.39 10.64 44.64
N GLU A 5 -28.50 11.38 44.00
CA GLU A 5 -28.23 11.24 42.57
C GLU A 5 -27.22 10.10 42.41
N ASP A 6 -27.76 8.94 42.07
CA ASP A 6 -27.04 7.74 41.66
C ASP A 6 -26.55 7.95 40.23
N THR A 7 -25.31 8.44 40.08
CA THR A 7 -24.60 8.35 38.79
C THR A 7 -23.90 7.01 38.74
N GLY A 8 -24.65 5.99 38.29
CA GLY A 8 -24.11 4.73 37.85
C GLY A 8 -23.14 4.96 36.68
N THR A 9 -21.85 5.04 37.00
CA THR A 9 -20.77 4.88 36.03
C THR A 9 -20.85 3.45 35.51
N ALA A 10 -21.49 3.28 34.36
CA ALA A 10 -21.34 2.08 33.55
C ALA A 10 -19.91 2.05 33.03
N ASP A 11 -19.03 1.46 33.84
CA ASP A 11 -17.74 0.94 33.41
C ASP A 11 -18.01 -0.17 32.39
N GLY A 12 -18.08 0.22 31.12
CA GLY A 12 -18.13 -0.67 29.97
C GLY A 12 -16.77 -1.30 29.72
N THR A 13 -16.22 -1.98 30.73
CA THR A 13 -15.15 -2.95 30.49
C THR A 13 -15.85 -4.15 29.87
N GLU A 14 -15.89 -4.20 28.53
CA GLU A 14 -16.25 -5.38 27.73
C GLU A 14 -15.42 -6.57 28.22
N ARG A 15 -15.97 -7.29 29.21
CA ARG A 15 -15.47 -8.61 29.62
C ARG A 15 -15.71 -9.52 28.43
N HIS A 16 -14.66 -9.66 27.62
CA HIS A 16 -14.57 -10.71 26.62
C HIS A 16 -14.79 -12.03 27.34
N ASP A 17 -15.90 -12.70 27.04
CA ASP A 17 -16.26 -13.95 27.70
C ASP A 17 -15.21 -15.01 27.31
N ALA A 18 -14.66 -15.71 28.29
CA ALA A 18 -13.64 -16.74 28.06
C ALA A 18 -14.15 -17.86 27.12
N THR A 19 -15.46 -18.02 26.99
CA THR A 19 -16.09 -18.95 26.04
C THR A 19 -16.09 -18.43 24.59
N GLU A 20 -16.20 -17.12 24.36
CA GLU A 20 -16.05 -16.52 23.03
C GLU A 20 -14.60 -16.66 22.51
N GLN A 21 -13.61 -16.54 23.40
CA GLN A 21 -12.20 -16.79 23.07
C GLN A 21 -11.95 -18.22 22.59
N LEU A 22 -12.60 -19.22 23.20
CA LEU A 22 -12.46 -20.63 22.82
C LEU A 22 -13.13 -20.95 21.47
N LEU A 23 -14.27 -20.33 21.17
CA LEU A 23 -15.01 -20.56 19.93
C LEU A 23 -14.34 -19.92 18.70
N GLY A 24 -13.72 -18.74 18.86
CA GLY A 24 -12.95 -18.11 17.78
C GLY A 24 -11.63 -18.80 17.45
N TYR A 25 -11.05 -19.54 18.40
CA TYR A 25 -9.72 -20.14 18.27
C TYR A 25 -9.65 -21.30 17.27
N GLN A 26 -10.70 -22.13 17.21
CA GLN A 26 -10.75 -23.29 16.29
C GLN A 26 -10.78 -22.88 14.81
N PRO A 27 -11.63 -21.92 14.38
CA PRO A 27 -11.57 -21.34 13.03
C PRO A 27 -10.21 -20.73 12.70
N LEU A 28 -9.60 -19.99 13.63
CA LEU A 28 -8.29 -19.35 13.41
C LEU A 28 -7.17 -20.37 13.25
N ALA A 29 -7.13 -21.43 14.06
CA ALA A 29 -6.18 -22.52 13.91
C ALA A 29 -6.34 -23.22 12.55
N THR A 30 -7.57 -23.45 12.11
CA THR A 30 -7.86 -24.08 10.81
C THR A 30 -7.41 -23.19 9.65
N LEU A 31 -7.67 -21.88 9.75
CA LEU A 31 -7.22 -20.89 8.77
C LEU A 31 -5.69 -20.79 8.72
N MET A 32 -5.01 -20.83 9.86
CA MET A 32 -3.55 -20.85 9.95
C MET A 32 -2.95 -22.03 9.16
N TYR A 33 -3.46 -23.25 9.36
CA TYR A 33 -2.98 -24.42 8.61
C TYR A 33 -3.23 -24.32 7.11
N ALA A 34 -4.38 -23.77 6.71
CA ALA A 34 -4.68 -23.53 5.30
C ALA A 34 -3.68 -22.54 4.69
N LEU A 35 -3.43 -21.40 5.35
CA LEU A 35 -2.46 -20.39 4.90
C LEU A 35 -1.03 -20.94 4.80
N GLN A 36 -0.60 -21.75 5.78
CA GLN A 36 0.71 -22.42 5.72
C GLN A 36 0.83 -23.37 4.52
N GLY A 37 -0.25 -24.06 4.14
CA GLY A 37 -0.31 -24.86 2.92
C GLY A 37 -0.11 -24.05 1.63
N HIS A 38 -0.40 -22.74 1.67
CA HIS A 38 -0.17 -21.78 0.59
C HIS A 38 1.16 -21.01 0.73
N GLY A 39 2.02 -21.41 1.69
CA GLY A 39 3.31 -20.76 1.93
C GLY A 39 3.19 -19.37 2.56
N VAL A 40 2.06 -19.05 3.19
CA VAL A 40 1.88 -17.85 4.00
C VAL A 40 2.19 -18.22 5.45
N ARG A 41 3.14 -17.51 6.06
CA ARG A 41 3.53 -17.75 7.45
C ARG A 41 2.54 -17.06 8.37
N GLY A 42 2.07 -17.77 9.38
CA GLY A 42 1.25 -17.18 10.43
C GLY A 42 1.45 -17.88 11.76
N ASP A 43 1.27 -17.10 12.81
CA ASP A 43 1.42 -17.49 14.20
C ASP A 43 0.10 -17.21 14.94
N LEU A 44 -0.36 -18.20 15.70
CA LEU A 44 -1.60 -18.09 16.47
C LEU A 44 -1.27 -17.74 17.92
N VAL A 45 -1.65 -16.52 18.32
CA VAL A 45 -1.50 -16.01 19.69
C VAL A 45 -2.89 -15.80 20.30
N ALA A 46 -3.33 -14.56 20.52
CA ALA A 46 -4.73 -14.23 20.80
C ALA A 46 -5.58 -14.06 19.51
N ALA A 47 -4.90 -13.85 18.40
CA ALA A 47 -5.44 -13.71 17.05
C ALA A 47 -4.47 -14.43 16.10
N LEU A 48 -4.85 -14.57 14.84
CA LEU A 48 -3.94 -15.07 13.81
C LEU A 48 -3.11 -13.90 13.27
N GLU A 49 -1.81 -13.91 13.55
CA GLU A 49 -0.86 -12.98 12.96
C GLU A 49 -0.32 -13.56 11.67
N VAL A 50 -0.44 -12.82 10.57
CA VAL A 50 -0.01 -13.22 9.23
C VAL A 50 1.17 -12.33 8.85
N ALA A 51 2.35 -12.92 8.73
CA ALA A 51 3.55 -12.20 8.33
C ALA A 51 3.47 -11.83 6.84
N ASP A 52 3.98 -10.65 6.49
CA ASP A 52 4.12 -10.28 5.09
C ASP A 52 5.14 -11.20 4.40
N ARG A 53 4.80 -11.62 3.18
CA ARG A 53 5.61 -12.57 2.42
C ARG A 53 6.90 -11.95 1.88
N GLU A 54 6.87 -10.69 1.47
CA GLU A 54 7.99 -9.98 0.85
C GLU A 54 8.83 -9.23 1.89
N ASP A 55 8.20 -8.71 2.95
CA ASP A 55 8.86 -8.03 4.07
C ASP A 55 8.52 -8.66 5.43
N PRO A 56 9.29 -9.67 5.88
CA PRO A 56 9.03 -10.33 7.16
C PRO A 56 9.27 -9.43 8.39
N GLU A 57 9.89 -8.24 8.22
CA GLU A 57 10.05 -7.25 9.29
C GLU A 57 8.89 -6.25 9.37
N ALA A 58 8.02 -6.21 8.33
CA ALA A 58 6.80 -5.44 8.36
C ALA A 58 5.88 -5.91 9.51
N ARG A 59 5.07 -4.97 10.01
CA ARG A 59 4.09 -5.29 11.04
C ARG A 59 3.12 -6.36 10.50
N PRO A 60 2.97 -7.51 11.18
CA PRO A 60 2.13 -8.58 10.69
C PRO A 60 0.66 -8.14 10.65
N ALA A 61 -0.07 -8.61 9.64
CA ALA A 61 -1.51 -8.43 9.56
C ALA A 61 -2.19 -9.32 10.60
N THR A 62 -3.04 -8.73 11.43
CA THR A 62 -3.84 -9.45 12.42
C THR A 62 -5.19 -9.85 11.83
N VAL A 63 -5.55 -11.13 11.97
CA VAL A 63 -6.87 -11.69 11.65
C VAL A 63 -7.52 -12.19 12.93
N THR A 64 -8.74 -11.70 13.20
CA THR A 64 -9.55 -12.12 14.35
C THR A 64 -10.76 -12.91 13.89
N CYS A 65 -11.36 -13.70 14.79
CA CYS A 65 -12.60 -14.42 14.53
C CYS A 65 -13.60 -14.15 15.65
N LYS A 66 -14.73 -13.51 15.33
CA LYS A 66 -15.75 -13.11 16.30
C LYS A 66 -17.16 -13.14 15.71
N PRO A 67 -18.22 -13.17 16.53
CA PRO A 67 -19.59 -13.03 16.07
C PRO A 67 -19.81 -11.70 15.33
N ARG A 68 -20.60 -11.74 14.27
CA ARG A 68 -21.03 -10.54 13.53
C ARG A 68 -22.50 -10.26 13.82
N SER A 69 -22.75 -9.14 14.50
CA SER A 69 -24.08 -8.75 15.01
C SER A 69 -25.17 -8.65 13.93
N ILE A 70 -24.81 -8.31 12.70
CA ILE A 70 -25.76 -8.20 11.58
C ILE A 70 -26.11 -9.54 10.93
N ASP A 71 -25.36 -10.61 11.24
CA ASP A 71 -25.51 -11.94 10.64
C ASP A 71 -25.98 -12.98 11.67
N GLY A 72 -26.78 -12.55 12.66
CA GLY A 72 -27.34 -13.44 13.68
C GLY A 72 -26.26 -14.11 14.53
N ASP A 73 -25.22 -13.36 14.91
CA ASP A 73 -24.07 -13.81 15.69
C ASP A 73 -23.26 -14.95 15.04
N ARG A 74 -23.39 -15.13 13.72
CA ARG A 74 -22.50 -16.01 12.97
C ARG A 74 -21.05 -15.53 13.14
N MET A 75 -20.12 -16.45 13.30
CA MET A 75 -18.69 -16.15 13.37
C MET A 75 -18.17 -15.68 12.01
N TRP A 76 -17.31 -14.67 12.01
CA TRP A 76 -16.64 -14.13 10.83
C TRP A 76 -15.16 -13.89 11.12
N PHE A 77 -14.34 -14.03 10.08
CA PHE A 77 -12.97 -13.54 10.07
C PHE A 77 -12.95 -12.04 9.78
N PHE A 78 -12.12 -11.31 10.51
CA PHE A 78 -11.94 -9.87 10.34
C PHE A 78 -10.47 -9.51 10.20
N GLY A 79 -10.18 -8.55 9.32
CA GLY A 79 -8.86 -7.98 9.13
C GLY A 79 -8.46 -7.03 10.27
N SER A 80 -7.24 -6.49 10.19
CA SER A 80 -6.70 -5.56 11.20
C SER A 80 -7.43 -4.21 11.24
N ASP A 81 -8.08 -3.86 10.15
CA ASP A 81 -8.96 -2.70 10.00
C ASP A 81 -10.40 -2.95 10.52
N GLY A 82 -10.70 -4.18 10.95
CA GLY A 82 -12.05 -4.59 11.34
C GLY A 82 -12.98 -4.87 10.17
N GLU A 83 -12.49 -4.92 8.93
CA GLU A 83 -13.29 -5.32 7.77
C GLU A 83 -13.56 -6.82 7.80
N ALA A 84 -14.79 -7.22 7.45
CA ALA A 84 -15.18 -8.61 7.39
C ALA A 84 -14.57 -9.27 6.15
N ILE A 85 -13.80 -10.34 6.34
CA ILE A 85 -13.14 -11.09 5.28
C ILE A 85 -14.08 -12.16 4.72
N ALA A 86 -14.51 -13.09 5.57
CA ALA A 86 -15.38 -14.21 5.20
C ALA A 86 -16.01 -14.84 6.46
N PRO A 87 -17.10 -15.61 6.34
CA PRO A 87 -17.65 -16.39 7.45
C PRO A 87 -16.61 -17.36 8.06
N GLY A 88 -16.70 -17.61 9.36
CA GLY A 88 -15.73 -18.40 10.13
C GLY A 88 -15.62 -19.87 9.71
N ASP A 89 -16.65 -20.40 9.07
CA ASP A 89 -16.71 -21.75 8.48
C ASP A 89 -16.26 -21.80 7.01
N HIS A 90 -16.02 -20.64 6.38
CA HIS A 90 -15.58 -20.52 4.99
C HIS A 90 -14.05 -20.39 4.89
N ILE A 91 -13.33 -21.41 5.38
CA ILE A 91 -11.84 -21.39 5.46
C ILE A 91 -11.18 -21.16 4.11
N THR A 92 -11.65 -21.82 3.05
CA THR A 92 -11.08 -21.69 1.70
C THR A 92 -11.21 -20.28 1.15
N GLU A 93 -12.37 -19.65 1.34
CA GLU A 93 -12.63 -18.28 0.89
C GLU A 93 -11.72 -17.29 1.64
N ALA A 94 -11.67 -17.39 2.96
CA ALA A 94 -10.77 -16.58 3.79
C ALA A 94 -9.30 -16.74 3.36
N THR A 95 -8.86 -17.97 3.11
CA THR A 95 -7.49 -18.27 2.64
C THR A 95 -7.20 -17.57 1.32
N VAL A 96 -8.09 -17.69 0.33
CA VAL A 96 -7.92 -17.05 -0.98
C VAL A 96 -7.82 -15.53 -0.85
N ILE A 97 -8.70 -14.91 -0.07
CA ILE A 97 -8.70 -13.45 0.11
C ILE A 97 -7.41 -12.98 0.79
N ILE A 98 -7.00 -13.65 1.88
CA ILE A 98 -5.78 -13.28 2.62
C ILE A 98 -4.54 -13.51 1.76
N THR A 99 -4.41 -14.65 1.08
CA THR A 99 -3.29 -14.91 0.17
C THR A 99 -3.26 -13.92 -1.00
N ALA A 100 -4.42 -13.51 -1.52
CA ALA A 100 -4.48 -12.48 -2.55
C ALA A 100 -4.02 -11.11 -2.03
N ALA A 101 -4.38 -10.76 -0.79
CA ALA A 101 -3.90 -9.53 -0.14
C ALA A 101 -2.38 -9.54 0.06
N GLN A 102 -1.82 -10.69 0.43
CA GLN A 102 -0.36 -10.91 0.58
C GLN A 102 0.41 -10.84 -0.74
N ASN A 103 -0.26 -11.12 -1.87
CA ASN A 103 0.33 -11.03 -3.21
C ASN A 103 0.01 -9.70 -3.91
N ARG A 104 -0.75 -8.80 -3.27
CA ARG A 104 -0.82 -7.44 -3.79
C ARG A 104 0.54 -6.82 -3.50
N PRO A 105 1.25 -6.28 -4.50
CA PRO A 105 2.41 -5.47 -4.21
C PRO A 105 1.92 -4.40 -3.24
N GLN A 106 2.52 -4.33 -2.05
CA GLN A 106 2.29 -3.19 -1.19
C GLN A 106 2.60 -1.98 -2.05
N VAL A 107 1.58 -1.20 -2.40
CA VAL A 107 1.81 0.12 -2.94
C VAL A 107 2.25 0.93 -1.74
N THR A 108 3.51 0.72 -1.32
CA THR A 108 4.21 1.73 -0.54
C THR A 108 4.08 2.98 -1.40
N PRO A 109 3.49 4.08 -0.89
CA PRO A 109 3.49 5.31 -1.63
C PRO A 109 4.94 5.57 -2.04
N PHE A 110 5.19 5.84 -3.31
CA PHE A 110 6.52 6.07 -3.87
C PHE A 110 7.14 7.38 -3.35
N GLY A 111 6.62 7.92 -2.25
CA GLY A 111 7.01 9.15 -1.60
C GLY A 111 6.74 10.34 -2.51
N GLU A 112 7.71 11.24 -2.58
CA GLU A 112 7.67 12.41 -3.47
C GLU A 112 7.44 12.02 -4.93
N VAL A 113 7.91 10.84 -5.36
CA VAL A 113 7.69 10.37 -6.73
C VAL A 113 6.20 10.21 -7.08
N ASP A 114 5.33 9.95 -6.10
CA ASP A 114 3.87 9.95 -6.31
C ASP A 114 3.31 11.34 -6.58
N ALA A 115 3.85 12.37 -5.92
CA ALA A 115 3.44 13.76 -6.15
C ALA A 115 3.77 14.17 -7.59
N LEU A 116 4.98 13.84 -8.06
CA LEU A 116 5.38 14.06 -9.45
C LEU A 116 4.54 13.24 -10.43
N TYR A 117 4.25 11.97 -10.14
CA TYR A 117 3.37 11.14 -10.95
C TYR A 117 1.99 11.80 -11.11
N ALA A 118 1.38 12.25 -10.00
CA ALA A 118 0.08 12.91 -10.02
C ALA A 118 0.10 14.21 -10.85
N ALA A 119 1.15 15.03 -10.68
CA ALA A 119 1.34 16.26 -11.45
C ALA A 119 1.45 15.99 -12.96
N VAL A 120 2.27 15.02 -13.37
CA VAL A 120 2.43 14.61 -14.77
C VAL A 120 1.11 14.09 -15.34
N ARG A 121 0.40 13.20 -14.62
CA ARG A 121 -0.88 12.64 -15.09
C ARG A 121 -1.96 13.71 -15.27
N ARG A 122 -1.94 14.76 -14.45
CA ARG A 122 -2.90 15.86 -14.51
C ARG A 122 -2.59 16.84 -15.64
N ARG A 123 -1.33 17.27 -15.78
CA ARG A 123 -0.92 18.33 -16.71
C ARG A 123 -0.55 17.83 -18.11
N TYR A 124 -0.03 16.60 -18.19
CA TYR A 124 0.55 16.04 -19.40
C TYR A 124 0.07 14.60 -19.64
N PRO A 125 -1.25 14.37 -19.82
CA PRO A 125 -1.81 13.02 -19.99
C PRO A 125 -1.26 12.24 -21.20
N GLN A 126 -0.65 12.94 -22.18
CA GLN A 126 0.05 12.36 -23.33
C GLN A 126 1.40 11.69 -22.97
N ILE A 127 1.98 12.02 -21.82
CA ILE A 127 3.16 11.34 -21.30
C ILE A 127 2.68 10.11 -20.53
N ALA A 128 3.07 8.92 -20.99
CA ALA A 128 2.83 7.70 -20.25
C ALA A 128 3.76 7.68 -19.02
N ALA A 129 3.18 7.73 -17.83
CA ALA A 129 3.89 7.78 -16.56
C ALA A 129 3.62 6.49 -15.77
N GLU A 130 4.66 5.94 -15.15
CA GLU A 130 4.60 4.69 -14.38
C GLU A 130 5.61 4.75 -13.24
N CYS A 131 5.15 4.60 -11.99
CA CYS A 131 6.05 4.45 -10.85
C CYS A 131 6.62 3.02 -10.83
N GLN A 132 7.93 2.90 -10.65
CA GLN A 132 8.65 1.63 -10.67
C GLN A 132 9.64 1.57 -9.51
N TYR A 133 9.68 0.44 -8.82
CA TYR A 133 10.73 0.12 -7.86
C TYR A 133 11.83 -0.71 -8.55
N ILE A 134 13.07 -0.27 -8.45
CA ILE A 134 14.24 -1.02 -8.92
C ILE A 134 14.91 -1.64 -7.70
N PRO A 135 14.86 -2.98 -7.52
CA PRO A 135 15.42 -3.62 -6.33
C PRO A 135 16.93 -3.42 -6.25
N ALA A 136 17.50 -3.38 -5.05
CA ALA A 136 18.96 -3.46 -4.89
C ALA A 136 19.51 -4.74 -5.55
N PRO A 137 20.77 -4.75 -6.02
CA PRO A 137 21.35 -5.98 -6.54
C PRO A 137 21.36 -7.05 -5.44
N SER A 138 20.99 -8.28 -5.80
CA SER A 138 21.13 -9.40 -4.88
C SER A 138 22.62 -9.62 -4.58
N PRO A 139 23.02 -10.00 -3.35
CA PRO A 139 24.41 -10.39 -3.06
C PRO A 139 24.92 -11.54 -3.94
N ASP A 140 24.01 -12.30 -4.58
CA ASP A 140 24.32 -13.40 -5.49
C ASP A 140 24.41 -12.97 -6.98
N GLU A 141 24.08 -11.73 -7.32
CA GLU A 141 24.20 -11.22 -8.70
C GLU A 141 25.67 -10.86 -9.00
N PRO A 142 26.19 -11.19 -10.21
CA PRO A 142 27.55 -10.83 -10.58
C PRO A 142 27.70 -9.31 -10.68
N GLU A 143 28.72 -8.76 -10.01
CA GLU A 143 29.03 -7.31 -9.93
C GLU A 143 29.11 -6.63 -11.31
N ASP A 144 29.46 -7.39 -12.35
CA ASP A 144 29.61 -6.90 -13.73
C ASP A 144 28.29 -6.80 -14.52
N THR A 145 27.12 -7.03 -13.90
CA THR A 145 25.84 -6.88 -14.60
C THR A 145 25.57 -5.40 -14.88
N PRO A 146 25.63 -4.93 -16.14
CA PRO A 146 25.46 -3.51 -16.43
C PRO A 146 24.02 -3.11 -16.14
N ARG A 147 23.83 -2.31 -15.08
CA ARG A 147 22.52 -1.79 -14.71
C ARG A 147 22.29 -0.42 -15.32
N ALA A 148 21.15 -0.27 -15.99
CA ALA A 148 20.77 1.00 -16.60
C ALA A 148 20.39 2.07 -15.56
N ALA A 149 19.93 1.66 -14.37
CA ALA A 149 19.44 2.57 -13.34
C ALA A 149 19.84 2.10 -11.93
N GLU A 150 20.00 3.08 -11.04
CA GLU A 150 20.32 2.86 -9.64
C GLU A 150 19.12 2.21 -8.91
N PRO A 151 19.34 1.47 -7.81
CA PRO A 151 18.26 0.94 -6.99
C PRO A 151 17.36 2.06 -6.42
N GLY A 152 16.11 1.71 -6.14
CA GLY A 152 15.14 2.57 -5.49
C GLY A 152 13.95 2.94 -6.37
N THR A 153 13.20 3.91 -5.88
CA THR A 153 11.94 4.36 -6.47
C THR A 153 12.16 5.34 -7.62
N HIS A 154 11.52 5.07 -8.75
CA HIS A 154 11.66 5.82 -9.99
C HIS A 154 10.30 6.12 -10.62
N LEU A 155 10.16 7.31 -11.21
CA LEU A 155 9.11 7.60 -12.17
C LEU A 155 9.64 7.38 -13.57
N ARG A 156 9.08 6.40 -14.28
CA ARG A 156 9.35 6.16 -15.68
C ARG A 156 8.38 6.97 -16.52
N LEU A 157 8.93 7.82 -17.39
CA LEU A 157 8.18 8.65 -18.32
C LEU A 157 8.46 8.19 -19.75
N ARG A 158 7.40 8.12 -20.56
CA ARG A 158 7.50 7.76 -21.98
C ARG A 158 6.64 8.69 -22.84
N HIS A 159 7.25 9.20 -23.91
CA HIS A 159 6.57 9.91 -24.98
C HIS A 159 7.11 9.44 -26.33
N GLY A 160 6.28 8.75 -27.12
CA GLY A 160 6.74 8.05 -28.33
C GLY A 160 7.76 6.94 -27.99
N TYR A 161 8.95 7.03 -28.59
CA TYR A 161 10.07 6.10 -28.35
C TYR A 161 11.06 6.63 -27.30
N ASP A 162 10.92 7.87 -26.84
CA ASP A 162 11.77 8.44 -25.81
C ASP A 162 11.27 7.97 -24.43
N ILE A 163 12.16 7.32 -23.68
CA ILE A 163 11.90 6.78 -22.34
C ILE A 163 12.96 7.37 -21.41
N ARG A 164 12.50 7.92 -20.29
CA ARG A 164 13.35 8.56 -19.29
C ARG A 164 12.90 8.18 -17.90
N ARG A 165 13.82 8.28 -16.93
CA ARG A 165 13.51 7.99 -15.53
C ARG A 165 13.91 9.14 -14.65
N ILE A 166 13.06 9.45 -13.69
CA ILE A 166 13.29 10.44 -12.64
C ILE A 166 13.29 9.69 -11.31
N ARG A 167 14.15 10.11 -10.39
CA ARG A 167 14.13 9.68 -9.00
C ARG A 167 14.03 10.88 -8.08
N TRP A 168 13.66 10.64 -6.84
CA TRP A 168 13.86 11.58 -5.74
C TRP A 168 15.13 11.18 -4.98
N ASP A 169 16.05 12.11 -4.73
CA ASP A 169 17.30 11.85 -3.99
C ASP A 169 17.26 12.29 -2.52
N GLY A 170 16.15 12.87 -2.08
CA GLY A 170 15.96 13.41 -0.73
C GLY A 170 15.79 14.94 -0.71
N ASP A 171 16.31 15.63 -1.73
CA ASP A 171 16.30 17.10 -1.81
C ASP A 171 15.74 17.63 -3.13
N ALA A 172 15.90 16.86 -4.22
CA ALA A 172 15.33 17.21 -5.52
C ALA A 172 14.94 15.98 -6.35
N TYR A 173 14.13 16.23 -7.38
CA TYR A 173 13.94 15.26 -8.45
C TYR A 173 15.15 15.32 -9.39
N THR A 174 15.69 14.17 -9.76
CA THR A 174 16.86 14.09 -10.65
C THR A 174 16.62 13.04 -11.73
N TRP A 175 17.00 13.33 -12.97
CA TRP A 175 16.96 12.33 -14.04
C TRP A 175 17.95 11.21 -13.74
N SER A 176 17.48 9.99 -13.56
CA SER A 176 18.33 8.82 -13.32
C SER A 176 18.71 8.08 -14.60
N ASP A 177 17.97 8.31 -15.69
CA ASP A 177 18.16 7.65 -16.98
C ASP A 177 17.69 8.53 -18.16
N GLY A 178 18.26 8.32 -19.34
CA GLY A 178 17.98 9.08 -20.57
C GLY A 178 18.99 10.19 -20.87
N ALA A 179 18.67 11.03 -21.86
CA ALA A 179 19.57 12.06 -22.39
C ALA A 179 19.96 13.15 -21.36
N ASP A 180 19.11 13.37 -20.36
CA ASP A 180 19.30 14.37 -19.30
C ASP A 180 19.81 13.77 -18.00
N LYS A 181 20.35 12.53 -18.01
CA LYS A 181 20.81 11.83 -16.80
C LYS A 181 21.74 12.70 -15.94
N GLY A 182 21.48 12.71 -14.64
CA GLY A 182 22.21 13.46 -13.62
C GLY A 182 21.79 14.92 -13.47
N ARG A 183 20.92 15.44 -14.36
CA ARG A 183 20.40 16.79 -14.23
C ARG A 183 19.26 16.84 -13.21
N ALA A 184 19.34 17.80 -12.29
CA ALA A 184 18.27 18.09 -11.35
C ALA A 184 17.08 18.79 -12.02
N LEU A 185 15.89 18.49 -11.55
CA LEU A 185 14.65 19.19 -11.81
C LEU A 185 14.31 20.05 -10.58
N ALA A 186 13.21 20.82 -10.64
CA ALA A 186 12.70 21.54 -9.48
C ALA A 186 12.35 20.59 -8.34
N THR A 187 12.40 21.06 -7.08
CA THR A 187 11.95 20.30 -5.90
C THR A 187 10.42 20.21 -5.83
N ASP A 188 9.71 21.21 -6.36
CA ASP A 188 8.25 21.20 -6.48
C ASP A 188 7.79 20.24 -7.59
N ALA A 189 6.80 19.40 -7.29
CA ALA A 189 6.33 18.36 -8.20
C ALA A 189 5.68 18.91 -9.48
N GLU A 190 5.04 20.09 -9.43
CA GLU A 190 4.40 20.69 -10.60
C GLU A 190 5.44 21.34 -11.52
N GLU A 191 6.39 22.08 -10.96
CA GLU A 191 7.51 22.65 -11.72
C GLU A 191 8.42 21.56 -12.29
N ALA A 192 8.62 20.47 -11.55
CA ALA A 192 9.33 19.30 -12.03
C ALA A 192 8.58 18.61 -13.17
N ALA A 193 7.25 18.51 -13.11
CA ALA A 193 6.44 17.99 -14.23
C ALA A 193 6.56 18.85 -15.48
N ASP A 194 6.55 20.19 -15.34
CA ASP A 194 6.73 21.12 -16.45
C ASP A 194 8.13 20.99 -17.08
N THR A 195 9.16 20.88 -16.25
CA THR A 195 10.54 20.64 -16.68
C THR A 195 10.67 19.28 -17.38
N ALA A 196 10.00 18.25 -16.86
CA ALA A 196 9.98 16.92 -17.43
C ALA A 196 9.30 16.88 -18.81
N ALA A 197 8.17 17.56 -18.95
CA ALA A 197 7.46 17.68 -20.23
C ALA A 197 8.28 18.46 -21.27
N ALA A 198 8.95 19.55 -20.86
CA ALA A 198 9.82 20.32 -21.74
C ALA A 198 10.97 19.46 -22.30
N ALA A 199 11.48 18.49 -21.53
CA ALA A 199 12.51 17.56 -21.97
C ALA A 199 12.04 16.61 -23.11
N PHE A 200 10.73 16.40 -23.24
CA PHE A 200 10.10 15.70 -24.36
C PHE A 200 9.64 16.65 -25.50
N GLY A 201 9.98 17.94 -25.42
CA GLY A 201 9.54 18.96 -26.37
C GLY A 201 8.07 19.36 -26.21
N ILE A 202 7.45 19.02 -25.08
CA ILE A 202 6.05 19.36 -24.77
C ILE A 202 6.07 20.66 -23.97
N THR A 203 5.42 21.69 -24.48
CA THR A 203 5.22 22.94 -23.74
C THR A 203 4.02 22.84 -22.80
N PRO A 204 4.06 23.48 -21.62
CA PRO A 204 2.89 23.57 -20.74
C PRO A 204 1.73 24.17 -21.53
N VAL A 205 0.59 23.50 -21.47
CA VAL A 205 -0.65 24.14 -21.89
C VAL A 205 -0.93 25.19 -20.83
N HIS A 206 -0.62 26.46 -21.11
CA HIS A 206 -1.16 27.55 -20.31
C HIS A 206 -2.68 27.37 -20.31
N GLN A 207 -3.26 27.02 -19.17
CA GLN A 207 -4.69 27.18 -18.98
C GLN A 207 -4.96 28.65 -19.23
N HIS A 208 -5.60 28.92 -20.37
CA HIS A 208 -6.06 30.23 -20.74
C HIS A 208 -6.80 30.81 -19.54
N GLU A 209 -6.22 31.86 -18.97
CA GLU A 209 -6.90 32.82 -18.14
C GLU A 209 -8.21 33.15 -18.86
N GLN A 210 -9.32 32.91 -18.16
CA GLN A 210 -10.66 33.07 -18.66
C GLN A 210 -10.81 34.50 -19.19
N ASP A 211 -11.02 34.63 -20.49
CA ASP A 211 -11.61 35.82 -21.09
C ASP A 211 -12.98 36.03 -20.43
N ASP A 212 -13.06 37.11 -19.64
CA ASP A 212 -14.30 37.72 -19.15
C ASP A 212 -15.06 38.31 -20.35
N PRO A 213 -16.40 38.31 -20.34
CA PRO A 213 -17.01 39.64 -20.37
C PRO A 213 -18.26 39.75 -19.50
N ARG A 214 -18.28 40.80 -18.65
CA ARG A 214 -19.50 41.49 -18.24
C ARG A 214 -19.66 42.82 -18.97
#